data_AF-A0A229TQE3-F1
#
_entry.id   AF-A0A229TQE3-F1
#
_cell.length_a   1.000
_cell.length_b   1.000
_cell.length_c   1.000
_cell.angle_alpha   90.00
_cell.angle_beta   90.00
_cell.angle_gamma   90.00
#
_symmetry.space_group_name_H-M   'P 1'
#
loop_
_entity.id
_entity.type
_entity.pdbx_description
1 polymer ?
#
loop_
_entity_poly.entity_id
_entity_poly.type
_entity_poly.pdbx_seq_one_letter_code
_entity_poly.pdbx_strand_id
1 'polypeptide(L)'
;MTAAAANHGPTPDRGRFDSPREIRAALLPEEVGDFDAAYQQALKLASETLSLEALQDTLSSWRRIAQMTQADPAGHRRMLARAKEAQRTGQLPDDAVDWNQFRTELGV
;
A
#
# COMPACT_ATOMS: atom_id res chain seq x y z
N MET A 1 35.42 -29.47 -3.60
CA MET A 1 34.13 -29.42 -2.87
C MET A 1 33.96 -28.00 -2.34
N THR A 2 33.22 -27.15 -3.04
CA THR A 2 33.00 -25.74 -2.67
C THR A 2 31.51 -25.55 -2.52
N ALA A 3 31.04 -25.48 -1.28
CA ALA A 3 29.64 -25.26 -0.96
C ALA A 3 29.32 -23.76 -1.10
N ALA A 4 28.38 -23.46 -1.99
CA ALA A 4 27.78 -22.13 -2.13
C ALA A 4 26.96 -21.82 -0.87
N ALA A 5 27.40 -20.85 -0.07
CA ALA A 5 26.58 -20.24 0.96
C ALA A 5 25.52 -19.36 0.26
N ALA A 6 24.34 -19.91 0.03
CA ALA A 6 23.18 -19.13 -0.36
C ALA A 6 22.80 -18.22 0.83
N ASN A 7 23.31 -16.99 0.81
CA ASN A 7 22.93 -15.94 1.72
C ASN A 7 21.47 -15.55 1.40
N HIS A 8 20.49 -16.26 1.97
CA HIS A 8 19.11 -15.82 1.96
C HIS A 8 19.02 -14.62 2.90
N GLY A 9 19.05 -13.41 2.33
CA GLY A 9 18.60 -12.22 3.03
C GLY A 9 17.19 -12.43 3.60
N PRO A 10 16.78 -11.68 4.63
CA PRO A 10 15.49 -11.87 5.28
C PRO A 10 14.40 -11.83 4.20
N THR A 11 13.71 -12.95 4.02
CA THR A 11 12.56 -13.00 3.13
C THR A 11 11.56 -11.95 3.65
N PRO A 12 11.09 -11.01 2.82
CA PRO A 12 10.05 -10.09 3.25
C PRO A 12 8.90 -10.94 3.74
N ASP A 13 8.47 -10.70 4.97
CA ASP A 13 7.45 -11.45 5.69
C ASP A 13 6.16 -11.52 4.87
N ARG A 14 6.02 -12.55 4.04
CA ARG A 14 4.89 -12.74 3.12
C ARG A 14 3.59 -13.02 3.87
N GLY A 15 3.65 -13.27 5.18
CA GLY A 15 2.49 -13.52 6.06
C GLY A 15 2.14 -12.34 6.98
N ARG A 16 2.86 -11.21 6.90
CA ARG A 16 2.45 -10.02 7.63
C ARG A 16 1.15 -9.51 6.99
N PHE A 17 0.06 -9.57 7.75
CA PHE A 17 -1.30 -9.12 7.39
C PHE A 17 -2.16 -10.13 6.59
N ASP A 18 -2.23 -11.37 7.07
CA ASP A 18 -3.11 -12.41 6.50
C ASP A 18 -4.59 -12.17 6.81
N SER A 19 -4.90 -11.43 7.88
CA SER A 19 -6.27 -11.07 8.24
C SER A 19 -6.60 -9.59 8.03
N PRO A 20 -7.87 -9.24 7.74
CA PRO A 20 -8.32 -7.84 7.69
C PRO A 20 -8.02 -7.06 8.97
N ARG A 21 -8.06 -7.74 10.13
CA ARG A 21 -7.75 -7.14 11.43
C ARG A 21 -6.28 -6.74 11.53
N GLU A 22 -5.36 -7.57 11.06
CA GLU A 22 -3.93 -7.27 11.06
C GLU A 22 -3.60 -6.16 10.07
N ILE A 23 -4.24 -6.14 8.88
CA ILE A 23 -4.13 -5.03 7.94
C ILE A 23 -4.53 -3.73 8.64
N ARG A 24 -5.73 -3.71 9.25
CA ARG A 24 -6.24 -2.53 9.96
C ARG A 24 -5.33 -2.05 11.10
N ALA A 25 -4.71 -2.96 11.84
CA ALA A 25 -3.81 -2.62 12.95
C ALA A 25 -2.48 -2.01 12.48
N ALA A 26 -2.09 -2.24 11.23
CA ALA A 26 -0.83 -1.77 10.67
C ALA A 26 -0.93 -0.42 9.94
N LEU A 27 -2.16 0.04 9.68
CA LEU A 27 -2.45 1.31 9.03
C LEU A 27 -2.26 2.49 9.98
N LEU A 28 -2.07 3.68 9.40
CA LEU A 28 -2.10 4.93 10.15
C LEU A 28 -3.54 5.25 10.60
N PRO A 29 -3.72 5.96 11.74
CA PRO A 29 -5.05 6.36 12.20
C PRO A 29 -5.89 7.10 11.15
N GLU A 30 -5.22 7.87 10.29
CA GLU A 30 -5.85 8.63 9.20
C GLU A 30 -6.41 7.75 8.08
N GLU A 31 -5.95 6.51 7.94
CA GLU A 31 -6.31 5.58 6.85
C GLU A 31 -7.32 4.53 7.29
N VAL A 32 -7.48 4.32 8.61
CA VAL A 32 -8.39 3.32 9.17
C VAL A 32 -9.83 3.57 8.72
N GLY A 33 -10.25 4.84 8.64
CA GLY A 33 -11.60 5.18 8.19
C GLY A 33 -11.86 4.79 6.73
N ASP A 34 -10.90 5.07 5.85
CA ASP A 34 -10.99 4.73 4.43
C ASP A 34 -10.95 3.21 4.22
N PHE A 35 -10.14 2.51 5.00
CA PHE A 35 -10.12 1.04 5.02
C PHE A 35 -11.46 0.46 5.45
N ASP A 36 -12.02 0.92 6.58
CA ASP A 36 -13.28 0.40 7.12
C ASP A 36 -14.43 0.62 6.12
N ALA A 37 -14.48 1.78 5.47
CA ALA A 37 -15.48 2.10 4.45
C ALA A 37 -15.34 1.22 3.19
N ALA A 38 -14.12 1.07 2.66
CA ALA A 38 -13.86 0.22 1.50
C ALA A 38 -14.19 -1.26 1.79
N TYR A 39 -13.82 -1.74 2.97
CA TYR A 39 -14.08 -3.12 3.41
C TYR A 39 -15.59 -3.39 3.53
N GLN A 40 -16.36 -2.47 4.12
CA GLN A 40 -17.82 -2.60 4.22
C GLN A 40 -18.49 -2.59 2.84
N GLN A 41 -18.07 -1.71 1.94
CA GLN A 41 -18.60 -1.64 0.58
C GLN A 41 -18.32 -2.93 -0.19
N ALA A 42 -17.10 -3.48 -0.07
CA ALA A 42 -16.73 -4.73 -0.72
C ALA A 42 -17.54 -5.92 -0.17
N LEU A 43 -17.79 -5.98 1.14
CA LEU A 43 -18.66 -7.00 1.75
C LEU A 43 -20.09 -6.90 1.24
N LYS A 44 -20.64 -5.69 1.12
CA LYS A 44 -21.97 -5.47 0.57
C LYS A 44 -22.05 -5.98 -0.87
N LEU A 45 -21.12 -5.56 -1.72
CA LEU A 45 -21.08 -6.00 -3.11
C LEU A 45 -20.94 -7.52 -3.23
N ALA A 46 -20.12 -8.13 -2.37
CA ALA A 46 -19.96 -9.57 -2.33
C ALA A 46 -21.26 -10.29 -1.94
N SER A 47 -22.04 -9.72 -1.02
CA SER A 47 -23.34 -10.28 -0.63
C SER A 47 -24.39 -10.17 -1.75
N GLU A 48 -24.33 -9.10 -2.55
CA GLU A 48 -25.24 -8.86 -3.67
C GLU A 48 -24.92 -9.72 -4.89
N THR A 49 -23.62 -9.95 -5.15
CA THR A 49 -23.13 -10.68 -6.33
C THR A 49 -22.79 -12.14 -6.07
N LEU A 50 -22.77 -12.55 -4.80
CA LEU A 50 -22.27 -13.84 -4.33
C LEU A 50 -20.82 -14.13 -4.76
N SER A 51 -20.02 -13.08 -5.00
CA SER A 51 -18.61 -13.17 -5.38
C SER A 51 -17.72 -12.44 -4.37
N LEU A 52 -16.63 -13.08 -3.93
CA LEU A 52 -15.66 -12.49 -3.01
C LEU A 52 -14.53 -11.73 -3.73
N GLU A 53 -14.55 -11.65 -5.05
CA GLU A 53 -13.48 -11.04 -5.85
C GLU A 53 -13.19 -9.60 -5.43
N ALA A 54 -14.22 -8.76 -5.35
CA ALA A 54 -14.08 -7.37 -4.92
C ALA A 54 -13.50 -7.23 -3.49
N LEU A 55 -13.82 -8.18 -2.61
CA LEU A 55 -13.27 -8.21 -1.25
C LEU A 55 -11.78 -8.58 -1.27
N GLN A 56 -11.40 -9.58 -2.07
CA GLN A 56 -10.01 -10.03 -2.20
C GLN A 56 -9.12 -8.94 -2.82
N ASP A 57 -9.62 -8.21 -3.82
CA ASP A 57 -8.92 -7.09 -4.45
C ASP A 57 -8.73 -5.92 -3.49
N THR A 58 -9.78 -5.62 -2.72
CA THR A 58 -9.74 -4.59 -1.67
C THR A 58 -8.67 -4.95 -0.63
N LEU A 59 -8.70 -6.16 -0.08
CA LEU A 59 -7.73 -6.61 0.91
C LEU A 59 -6.30 -6.65 0.38
N SER A 60 -6.12 -7.07 -0.87
CA SER A 60 -4.80 -7.11 -1.52
C SER A 60 -4.20 -5.71 -1.68
N SER A 61 -5.04 -4.73 -2.04
CA SER A 61 -4.62 -3.32 -2.16
C SER A 61 -4.21 -2.74 -0.81
N TRP A 62 -5.05 -2.92 0.22
CA TRP A 62 -4.77 -2.42 1.55
C TRP A 62 -3.60 -3.14 2.24
N ARG A 63 -3.35 -4.41 1.94
CA ARG A 63 -2.15 -5.12 2.41
C ARG A 63 -0.87 -4.45 1.91
N ARG A 64 -0.83 -3.99 0.66
CA ARG A 64 0.33 -3.24 0.12
C ARG A 64 0.52 -1.91 0.85
N ILE A 65 -0.57 -1.18 1.12
CA ILE A 65 -0.54 0.07 1.88
C ILE A 65 -0.01 -0.17 3.30
N ALA A 66 -0.50 -1.20 3.99
CA ALA A 66 -0.02 -1.59 5.32
C ALA A 66 1.49 -1.94 5.32
N GLN A 67 1.98 -2.66 4.31
CA GLN A 67 3.40 -2.97 4.15
C GLN A 67 4.24 -1.69 3.96
N MET A 68 3.81 -0.78 3.09
CA MET A 68 4.50 0.50 2.87
C MET A 68 4.50 1.37 4.13
N THR A 69 3.37 1.42 4.82
CA THR A 69 3.21 2.16 6.09
C THR A 69 4.17 1.66 7.15
N GLN A 70 4.31 0.34 7.30
CA GLN A 70 5.17 -0.25 8.32
C GLN A 70 6.66 -0.12 7.97
N ALA A 71 7.00 0.00 6.68
CA ALA A 71 8.37 0.22 6.24
C ALA A 71 8.87 1.64 6.56
N ASP A 72 8.04 2.67 6.35
CA ASP A 72 8.35 4.06 6.73
C ASP A 72 7.07 4.84 7.11
N PRO A 73 6.66 4.79 8.40
CA PRO A 73 5.46 5.50 8.85
C PRO A 73 5.55 7.02 8.70
N ALA A 74 6.76 7.58 8.85
CA ALA A 74 6.96 9.03 8.77
C ALA A 74 6.95 9.52 7.32
N GLY A 75 7.59 8.78 6.41
CA GLY A 75 7.51 9.02 4.97
C GLY A 75 6.09 8.85 4.44
N HIS A 76 5.36 7.85 4.92
CA HIS A 76 3.98 7.65 4.52
C HIS A 76 3.07 8.81 4.94
N ARG A 77 3.20 9.32 6.17
CA ARG A 77 2.50 10.55 6.60
C ARG A 77 2.84 11.76 5.75
N ARG A 78 4.12 11.95 5.39
CA ARG A 78 4.54 13.05 4.51
C ARG A 78 3.91 12.92 3.13
N MET A 79 3.88 11.71 2.57
CA MET A 79 3.22 11.42 1.30
C MET A 79 1.72 11.75 1.35
N LEU A 80 1.01 11.31 2.41
CA LEU A 80 -0.41 11.61 2.59
C LEU A 80 -0.68 13.11 2.73
N ALA A 81 0.16 13.83 3.48
CA ALA A 81 0.05 15.28 3.61
C ALA A 81 0.26 15.99 2.26
N ARG A 82 1.24 15.55 1.46
CA ARG A 82 1.48 16.05 0.11
C ARG A 82 0.34 15.75 -0.85
N ALA A 83 -0.22 14.54 -0.81
CA ALA A 83 -1.35 14.15 -1.64
C ALA A 83 -2.60 14.99 -1.31
N LYS A 84 -2.88 15.24 -0.03
CA LYS A 84 -3.96 16.13 0.42
C LYS A 84 -3.74 17.56 -0.06
N GLU A 85 -2.51 18.07 0.06
CA GLU A 85 -2.17 19.40 -0.41
C GLU A 85 -2.33 19.52 -1.92
N ALA A 86 -1.85 18.54 -2.69
CA ALA A 86 -1.99 18.51 -4.14
C ALA A 86 -3.46 18.43 -4.59
N GLN A 87 -4.31 17.65 -3.90
CA GLN A 87 -5.76 17.66 -4.18
C GLN A 87 -6.39 19.03 -3.90
N ARG A 88 -5.95 19.72 -2.85
CA ARG A 88 -6.47 21.03 -2.46
C ARG A 88 -6.06 22.15 -3.41
N THR A 89 -4.82 22.13 -3.89
CA THR A 89 -4.24 23.18 -4.74
C THR A 89 -4.34 22.87 -6.24
N GLY A 90 -4.55 21.61 -6.60
CA GLY A 90 -4.49 21.13 -7.99
C GLY A 90 -3.06 21.10 -8.56
N GLN A 91 -2.03 21.35 -7.74
CA GLN A 91 -0.63 21.36 -8.14
C GLN A 91 0.10 20.14 -7.58
N LEU A 92 0.84 19.44 -8.45
CA LEU A 92 1.77 18.39 -8.03
C LEU A 92 2.95 19.01 -7.24
N PRO A 93 3.52 18.28 -6.27
CA PRO A 93 4.68 18.75 -5.50
C PRO A 93 5.87 19.10 -6.40
N ASP A 94 6.62 20.16 -6.05
CA ASP A 94 7.82 20.59 -6.80
C ASP A 94 8.96 19.54 -6.81
N ASP A 95 8.94 18.58 -5.87
CA ASP A 95 9.88 17.45 -5.81
C ASP A 95 9.34 16.17 -6.49
N ALA A 96 8.21 16.25 -7.20
CA ALA A 96 7.73 15.17 -8.02
C ALA A 96 8.70 14.95 -9.18
N VAL A 97 9.47 13.85 -9.12
CA VAL A 97 10.33 13.45 -10.22
C VAL A 97 9.44 13.16 -11.44
N ASP A 98 9.67 13.88 -12.53
CA ASP A 98 9.00 13.60 -13.80
C ASP A 98 9.36 12.17 -14.23
N TRP A 99 8.35 11.34 -14.41
CA TRP A 99 8.50 9.93 -14.77
C TRP A 99 9.30 9.73 -16.07
N ASN A 100 9.29 10.71 -16.98
CA ASN A 100 10.10 10.68 -18.19
C ASN A 100 11.59 10.96 -17.92
N GLN A 101 11.90 11.80 -16.94
CA GLN A 101 13.27 12.10 -16.54
C GLN A 101 13.90 10.89 -15.82
N PHE A 102 13.17 10.28 -14.89
CA PHE A 102 13.60 9.06 -14.18
C PHE A 102 13.86 7.88 -15.14
N ARG A 103 13.02 7.74 -16.17
CA ARG A 103 13.21 6.72 -17.21
C ARG A 103 14.46 6.97 -18.06
N THR A 104 14.75 8.23 -18.36
CA THR A 104 15.95 8.62 -19.12
C THR A 104 17.24 8.35 -18.32
N GLU A 105 17.21 8.57 -17.00
CA GLU A 105 18.34 8.26 -16.10
C GLU A 105 18.55 6.75 -15.89
N LEU A 106 17.49 5.95 -15.99
CA LEU A 106 17.55 4.48 -15.87
C LEU A 106 17.78 3.75 -17.20
N GLY A 107 17.79 4.46 -18.34
CA GLY A 107 18.10 3.88 -19.65
C GLY A 107 17.11 2.82 -20.13
N VAL A 108 15.80 3.03 -19.87
CA VAL A 108 14.71 2.12 -20.28
C VAL A 108 13.68 2.77 -21.18
#